data_AF-A0A9W9JHC9-F1
#
_entry.id   AF-A0A9W9JHC9-F1
#
_cell.length_a   1.000
_cell.length_b   1.000
_cell.length_c   1.000
_cell.angle_alpha   90.00
_cell.angle_beta   90.00
_cell.angle_gamma   90.00
#
_symmetry.space_group_name_H-M   'P 1'
#
loop_
_entity.id
_entity.type
_entity.pdbx_description
1 polymer ?
#
loop_
_entity_poly.entity_id
_entity_poly.type
_entity_poly.pdbx_seq_one_letter_code
_entity_poly.pdbx_strand_id
1 'polypeptide(L)'
;MIEKDSEYDVVSSSRRSQLLYPSLTATPSSSLISVINQGPPHRITTLVGPDIAHSSSRGVLPSQTQRDVSALNERLADAEAVISRQESELDDAKSQASALRSQLTTQRNTTRFIDQHEMEALIDQSNKNRS
;
A
#
# COMPACT_ATOMS: atom_id res chain seq x y z
N MET A 1 5.54 -47.64 -8.06
CA MET A 1 6.30 -47.06 -6.93
C MET A 1 6.51 -45.61 -7.28
N ILE A 2 5.55 -44.71 -7.02
CA ILE A 2 5.25 -44.03 -5.74
C ILE A 2 6.52 -43.52 -5.06
N GLU A 3 6.85 -42.27 -5.32
CA GLU A 3 7.40 -41.37 -4.32
C GLU A 3 6.60 -40.06 -4.41
N LYS A 4 5.91 -39.77 -3.31
CA LYS A 4 5.26 -38.51 -3.01
C LYS A 4 6.22 -37.75 -2.10
N ASP A 5 6.41 -36.46 -2.35
CA ASP A 5 6.76 -35.39 -1.40
C ASP A 5 6.51 -34.09 -2.23
N SER A 6 5.50 -33.23 -2.07
CA SER A 6 4.70 -32.75 -0.94
C SER A 6 5.50 -32.15 0.21
N GLU A 7 6.12 -31.00 -0.02
CA GLU A 7 6.38 -30.06 1.08
C GLU A 7 6.13 -28.62 0.63
N TYR A 8 4.93 -28.15 0.97
CA TYR A 8 4.65 -26.74 1.17
C TYR A 8 5.37 -26.33 2.45
N ASP A 9 6.22 -25.31 2.40
CA ASP A 9 6.55 -24.54 3.60
C ASP A 9 6.50 -23.04 3.30
N VAL A 10 5.30 -22.50 3.56
CA VAL A 10 5.03 -21.09 3.78
C VAL A 10 4.86 -20.93 5.29
N VAL A 11 5.89 -20.42 5.98
CA VAL A 11 5.82 -19.90 7.36
C VAL A 11 6.81 -18.73 7.42
N SER A 12 6.42 -17.49 7.12
CA SER A 12 5.60 -16.57 7.91
C SER A 12 6.01 -16.44 9.38
N SER A 13 6.66 -15.31 9.66
CA SER A 13 6.51 -14.48 10.86
C SER A 13 7.15 -14.91 12.19
N SER A 14 8.14 -14.12 12.64
CA SER A 14 8.18 -13.66 14.05
C SER A 14 9.07 -12.41 14.19
N ARG A 15 8.50 -11.22 13.97
CA ARG A 15 8.16 -10.26 15.04
C ARG A 15 9.19 -10.17 16.18
N ARG A 16 10.08 -9.18 16.09
CA ARG A 16 10.75 -8.63 17.27
C ARG A 16 10.78 -7.09 17.21
N SER A 17 9.59 -6.51 17.10
CA SER A 17 9.39 -5.10 17.49
C SER A 17 9.36 -5.06 19.01
N GLN A 18 10.44 -4.59 19.63
CA GLN A 18 10.42 -4.27 21.05
C GLN A 18 9.60 -3.01 21.26
N LEU A 19 8.48 -3.21 21.96
CA LEU A 19 7.54 -2.21 22.44
C LEU A 19 8.22 -1.36 23.51
N LEU A 20 8.46 -0.09 23.21
CA LEU A 20 8.77 0.91 24.23
C LEU A 20 7.44 1.50 24.71
N TYR A 21 6.99 1.09 25.88
CA TYR A 21 5.86 1.68 26.60
C TYR A 21 6.24 3.08 27.09
N PRO A 22 5.47 4.15 26.80
CA PRO A 22 5.46 5.31 27.67
C PRO A 22 4.60 5.02 28.91
N SER A 23 5.23 5.21 30.06
CA SER A 23 4.69 5.09 31.41
C SER A 23 3.39 5.90 31.59
N LEU A 24 2.33 5.23 32.08
CA LEU A 24 1.10 5.85 32.59
C LEU A 24 1.28 6.15 34.08
N THR A 25 1.53 7.40 34.45
CA THR A 25 1.35 7.86 35.84
C THR A 25 1.01 9.36 35.88
N ALA A 26 -0.27 9.70 36.10
CA ALA A 26 -0.70 10.79 36.98
C ALA A 26 -2.24 10.84 37.06
N THR A 27 -2.72 10.74 38.30
CA THR A 27 -4.10 10.72 38.81
C THR A 27 -4.91 12.01 38.58
N PRO A 28 -6.23 11.97 38.37
CA PRO A 28 -7.10 13.12 38.56
C PRO A 28 -7.52 13.22 40.04
N SER A 29 -6.92 14.15 40.78
CA SER A 29 -7.40 14.52 42.12
C SER A 29 -8.59 15.47 42.03
N SER A 30 -9.77 14.90 42.26
CA SER A 30 -10.88 15.38 43.08
C SER A 30 -11.09 16.89 43.23
N SER A 31 -12.24 17.37 42.75
CA SER A 31 -13.13 18.24 43.53
C SER A 31 -14.54 18.15 42.93
N LEU A 32 -15.33 17.22 43.47
CA LEU A 32 -16.77 17.17 43.24
C LEU A 32 -17.39 18.45 43.81
N ILE A 33 -17.97 19.24 42.91
CA ILE A 33 -18.71 20.46 43.18
C ILE A 33 -19.85 20.13 44.15
N SER A 34 -19.83 20.81 45.31
CA SER A 34 -20.87 20.77 46.33
C SER A 34 -22.24 21.09 45.71
N VAL A 35 -23.15 20.13 45.77
CA VAL A 35 -24.58 20.34 45.59
C VAL A 35 -25.08 21.23 46.74
N ILE A 36 -25.90 22.23 46.44
CA ILE A 36 -27.18 22.58 47.08
C ILE A 36 -27.50 24.07 46.79
N ASN A 37 -28.51 24.24 45.94
CA ASN A 37 -29.25 25.46 45.61
C ASN A 37 -29.59 26.32 46.83
N GLN A 38 -29.54 27.66 46.73
CA GLN A 38 -30.62 28.59 47.14
C GLN A 38 -30.42 30.04 46.60
N GLY A 39 -31.31 30.47 45.68
CA GLY A 39 -31.77 31.87 45.46
C GLY A 39 -31.16 32.67 44.30
N PRO A 40 -31.82 33.71 43.73
CA PRO A 40 -33.14 34.31 43.99
C PRO A 40 -34.06 34.31 42.71
N PRO A 41 -35.28 34.92 42.70
CA PRO A 41 -36.45 34.45 41.94
C PRO A 41 -36.40 34.68 40.42
N HIS A 42 -37.10 33.83 39.68
CA HIS A 42 -37.36 33.98 38.24
C HIS A 42 -38.12 35.29 37.98
N ARG A 43 -37.49 36.25 37.32
CA ARG A 43 -38.20 37.37 36.68
C ARG A 43 -37.92 37.32 35.19
N ILE A 44 -38.92 36.87 34.45
CA ILE A 44 -38.99 37.00 32.99
C ILE A 44 -39.03 38.50 32.67
N THR A 45 -38.01 39.00 32.00
CA THR A 45 -38.08 40.25 31.21
C THR A 45 -37.30 40.06 29.92
N THR A 46 -38.00 39.80 28.82
CA THR A 46 -37.46 39.96 27.46
C THR A 46 -37.49 41.46 27.12
N LEU A 47 -36.34 42.14 27.15
CA LEU A 47 -36.28 43.56 26.80
C LEU A 47 -35.03 43.88 25.98
N VAL A 48 -35.21 43.79 24.65
CA VAL A 48 -34.64 44.62 23.57
C VAL A 48 -33.14 44.99 23.64
N GLY A 49 -32.37 44.46 22.68
CA GLY A 49 -31.13 45.05 22.16
C GLY A 49 -30.31 44.06 21.31
N PRO A 50 -30.03 44.31 20.01
CA PRO A 50 -29.04 43.54 19.28
C PRO A 50 -27.66 44.06 19.71
N ASP A 51 -27.15 43.59 20.84
CA ASP A 51 -25.76 43.84 21.20
C ASP A 51 -24.86 42.97 20.33
N ILE A 52 -24.54 43.57 19.19
CA ILE A 52 -23.41 43.29 18.34
C ILE A 52 -22.15 43.31 19.21
N ALA A 53 -21.76 42.14 19.71
CA ALA A 53 -20.42 41.92 20.25
C ALA A 53 -19.91 40.53 19.89
N HIS A 54 -20.07 40.12 18.63
CA HIS A 54 -19.22 39.09 18.03
C HIS A 54 -17.99 39.73 17.41
N SER A 55 -17.19 40.44 18.21
CA SER A 55 -15.83 40.80 17.82
C SER A 55 -14.93 39.57 17.97
N SER A 56 -15.16 38.59 17.11
CA SER A 56 -14.15 37.61 16.77
C SER A 56 -13.80 37.86 15.33
N SER A 57 -12.81 38.74 15.10
CA SER A 57 -11.93 38.61 13.95
C SER A 57 -11.10 37.32 14.12
N ARG A 58 -11.79 36.19 14.27
CA ARG A 58 -11.19 34.86 14.25
C ARG A 58 -11.00 34.60 12.77
N GLY A 59 -9.93 35.18 12.23
CA GLY A 59 -9.33 34.69 11.00
C GLY A 59 -9.31 33.17 11.13
N VAL A 60 -10.03 32.50 10.23
CA VAL A 60 -10.33 31.07 10.31
C VAL A 60 -9.02 30.34 10.01
N LEU A 61 -8.11 30.31 10.98
CA LEU A 61 -6.95 29.46 10.92
C LEU A 61 -7.49 28.03 11.03
N PRO A 62 -7.23 27.16 10.04
CA PRO A 62 -7.69 25.78 10.10
C PRO A 62 -7.16 25.15 11.39
N SER A 63 -8.01 24.36 12.04
CA SER A 63 -7.61 23.64 13.25
C SER A 63 -6.38 22.76 12.97
N GLN A 64 -5.59 22.44 14.01
CA GLN A 64 -4.43 21.56 13.86
C GLN A 64 -4.82 20.25 13.17
N THR A 65 -5.93 19.64 13.60
CA THR A 65 -6.50 18.44 13.00
C THR A 65 -6.79 18.61 11.51
N GLN A 66 -7.32 19.77 11.09
CA GLN A 66 -7.59 20.02 9.67
C GLN A 66 -6.31 20.10 8.84
N ARG A 67 -5.25 20.71 9.38
CA ARG A 67 -3.94 20.73 8.70
C ARG A 67 -3.32 19.34 8.60
N ASP A 68 -3.44 18.54 9.66
CA ASP A 68 -2.92 17.17 9.67
C ASP A 68 -3.67 16.28 8.66
N VAL A 69 -4.99 16.43 8.54
CA VAL A 69 -5.80 15.73 7.54
C VAL A 69 -5.41 16.13 6.12
N SER A 70 -5.21 17.43 5.86
CA SER A 70 -4.74 17.90 4.55
C SER A 70 -3.37 17.33 4.20
N ALA A 71 -2.41 17.37 5.12
CA ALA A 71 -1.08 16.81 4.91
C ALA A 71 -1.11 15.29 4.69
N LEU A 72 -1.98 14.58 5.39
CA LEU A 72 -2.18 13.14 5.18
C LEU A 72 -2.78 12.86 3.79
N ASN A 73 -3.75 13.66 3.36
CA ASN A 73 -4.39 13.51 2.05
C ASN A 73 -3.40 13.77 0.91
N GLU A 74 -2.53 14.76 1.05
CA GLU A 74 -1.45 15.02 0.09
C GLU A 74 -0.47 13.83 0.01
N ARG A 75 -0.07 13.28 1.16
CA ARG A 75 0.79 12.08 1.20
C ARG A 75 0.11 10.86 0.60
N LEU A 76 -1.20 10.71 0.79
CA LEU A 76 -1.96 9.62 0.18
C LEU A 76 -1.98 9.77 -1.34
N ALA A 77 -2.28 10.96 -1.86
CA ALA A 77 -2.29 11.21 -3.30
C ALA A 77 -0.90 10.98 -3.94
N ASP A 78 0.19 11.36 -3.26
CA ASP A 78 1.55 11.08 -3.72
C ASP A 78 1.84 9.57 -3.74
N ALA A 79 1.46 8.85 -2.67
CA ALA A 79 1.60 7.40 -2.62
C ALA A 79 0.82 6.68 -3.72
N GLU A 80 -0.42 7.10 -4.00
CA GLU A 80 -1.25 6.57 -5.09
C GLU A 80 -0.60 6.82 -6.46
N ALA A 81 -0.01 8.00 -6.67
CA ALA A 81 0.70 8.31 -7.90
C ALA A 81 1.96 7.46 -8.09
N VAL A 82 2.71 7.21 -7.01
CA VAL A 82 3.88 6.31 -7.02
C VAL A 82 3.46 4.87 -7.35
N ILE A 83 2.41 4.36 -6.69
CA ILE A 83 1.90 3.01 -6.95
C ILE A 83 1.48 2.87 -8.43
N SER A 84 0.70 3.83 -8.94
CA SER A 84 0.26 3.81 -10.34
C SER A 84 1.42 3.76 -11.33
N ARG A 85 2.52 4.49 -11.05
CA ARG A 85 3.73 4.45 -11.86
C ARG A 85 4.42 3.09 -11.79
N GLN A 86 4.57 2.55 -10.58
CA GLN A 86 5.21 1.25 -10.37
C GLN A 86 4.45 0.12 -11.03
N GLU A 87 3.11 0.16 -11.02
CA GLU A 87 2.27 -0.80 -11.72
C GLU A 87 2.49 -0.74 -13.23
N SER A 88 2.55 0.47 -13.81
CA SER A 88 2.88 0.66 -15.23
C SER A 88 4.26 0.10 -15.59
N GLU A 89 5.29 0.43 -14.79
CA GLU A 89 6.66 -0.06 -15.02
C GLU A 89 6.74 -1.60 -14.91
N LEU A 90 5.99 -2.19 -13.98
CA LEU A 90 5.91 -3.63 -13.82
C LEU A 90 5.27 -4.31 -15.04
N ASP A 91 4.21 -3.72 -15.58
CA ASP A 91 3.53 -4.27 -16.76
C ASP A 91 4.37 -4.15 -18.03
N ASP A 92 5.15 -3.06 -18.17
CA ASP A 92 6.17 -2.94 -19.22
C ASP A 92 7.24 -4.03 -19.09
N ALA A 93 7.76 -4.24 -17.88
CA ALA A 93 8.77 -5.27 -17.63
C ALA A 93 8.24 -6.69 -17.94
N LYS A 94 7.00 -6.99 -17.53
CA LYS A 94 6.34 -8.27 -17.89
C LYS A 94 6.18 -8.44 -19.39
N SER A 95 5.81 -7.36 -20.09
CA SER A 95 5.64 -7.37 -21.54
C SER A 95 6.98 -7.65 -22.24
N GLN A 96 8.06 -6.99 -21.82
CA GLN A 96 9.41 -7.24 -22.33
C GLN A 96 9.88 -8.66 -22.05
N ALA A 97 9.68 -9.16 -20.82
CA ALA A 97 10.05 -10.54 -20.46
C ALA A 97 9.29 -11.57 -21.30
N SER A 98 8.00 -11.32 -21.57
CA SER A 98 7.18 -12.18 -22.41
C SER A 98 7.67 -12.18 -23.87
N ALA A 99 8.04 -11.01 -24.40
CA ALA A 99 8.61 -10.89 -25.73
C ALA A 99 9.96 -11.64 -25.85
N LEU A 100 10.86 -11.44 -24.89
CA LEU A 100 12.16 -12.14 -24.86
C LEU A 100 11.99 -13.66 -24.76
N ARG A 101 11.08 -14.13 -23.90
CA ARG A 101 10.76 -15.55 -23.79
C ARG A 101 10.24 -16.12 -25.12
N SER A 102 9.37 -15.39 -25.81
CA SER A 102 8.86 -15.78 -27.13
C SER A 102 9.99 -15.86 -28.18
N GLN A 103 10.90 -14.88 -28.20
CA GLN A 103 12.06 -14.87 -29.09
C GLN A 103 12.98 -16.07 -28.82
N LEU A 104 13.27 -16.36 -27.55
CA LEU A 104 14.12 -17.48 -27.16
C LEU A 104 13.48 -18.84 -27.49
N THR A 105 12.16 -18.99 -27.33
CA THR A 105 11.44 -20.18 -27.81
C THR A 105 11.54 -20.32 -29.32
N THR A 106 11.36 -19.23 -30.07
CA THR A 106 11.47 -19.23 -31.54
C THR A 106 12.87 -19.61 -31.98
N GLN A 107 13.90 -18.99 -31.39
CA GLN A 107 15.30 -19.28 -31.70
C GLN A 107 15.64 -20.75 -31.42
N ARG A 108 15.25 -21.29 -30.26
CA ARG A 108 15.49 -22.69 -29.91
C ARG A 108 14.83 -23.65 -30.90
N ASN A 109 13.60 -23.35 -31.32
CA ASN A 109 12.90 -24.17 -32.29
C ASN A 109 13.65 -24.15 -33.64
N THR A 110 14.05 -22.97 -34.12
CA THR A 110 14.80 -22.83 -35.38
C THR A 110 16.13 -23.57 -35.33
N THR A 111 16.93 -23.41 -34.27
CA THR A 111 18.21 -24.13 -34.13
C THR A 111 17.98 -25.64 -34.15
N ARG A 112 16.99 -26.15 -33.41
CA ARG A 112 16.65 -27.58 -33.42
C ARG A 112 16.32 -28.08 -34.82
N PHE A 113 15.56 -27.33 -35.62
CA PHE A 113 15.23 -27.73 -37.00
C PHE A 113 16.46 -27.76 -37.90
N ILE A 114 17.38 -26.79 -37.75
CA ILE A 114 18.64 -26.76 -38.52
C ILE A 114 19.51 -27.97 -38.14
N ASP A 115 19.71 -28.22 -36.85
CA ASP A 115 20.51 -29.35 -36.36
C ASP A 115 19.95 -30.70 -36.86
N GLN A 116 18.62 -30.86 -36.86
CA GLN A 116 17.96 -32.06 -37.38
C GLN A 116 18.21 -32.23 -38.88
N HIS A 117 18.06 -31.16 -39.66
CA HIS A 117 18.29 -31.18 -41.10
C HIS A 117 19.75 -31.48 -41.46
N GLU A 118 20.72 -30.93 -40.73
CA GLU A 118 22.14 -31.24 -40.92
C GLU A 118 22.43 -32.71 -40.62
N MET A 119 21.84 -33.25 -39.56
CA MET A 119 21.98 -34.67 -39.19
C MET A 119 21.44 -35.60 -40.28
N GLU A 120 20.26 -35.30 -40.82
CA GLU A 120 19.66 -36.05 -41.93
C GLU A 120 20.53 -36.01 -43.18
N ALA A 121 21.07 -34.83 -43.54
CA ALA A 121 21.96 -34.69 -44.68
C ALA A 121 23.26 -35.53 -44.53
N LEU A 122 23.83 -35.57 -43.33
CA LEU A 122 25.01 -36.40 -43.04
C LEU A 122 24.70 -37.90 -43.12
N ILE A 123 23.53 -38.33 -42.63
CA ILE A 123 23.06 -39.72 -42.74
C ILE A 123 22.92 -40.11 -44.21
N ASP A 124 22.27 -39.28 -45.02
CA ASP A 124 22.09 -39.54 -46.45
C ASP A 124 23.41 -39.60 -47.20
N GLN A 125 24.34 -38.68 -46.90
CA GLN A 125 25.69 -38.70 -47.48
C GLN A 125 26.45 -39.97 -47.07
N SER A 126 26.35 -40.39 -45.80
CA SER A 126 26.97 -41.62 -45.31
C SER A 126 26.44 -42.86 -46.03
N ASN A 127 25.12 -42.92 -46.23
CA ASN A 127 24.47 -44.03 -46.94
C ASN A 127 24.88 -44.07 -48.43
N LYS A 128 24.98 -42.91 -49.10
CA LYS A 128 25.48 -42.83 -50.49
C LYS A 128 26.91 -43.34 -50.64
N ASN A 129 27.78 -43.07 -49.68
CA ASN A 129 29.18 -43.52 -49.72
C ASN A 129 29.35 -45.03 -49.45
N ARG A 130 28.31 -45.70 -48.94
CA ARG A 130 28.32 -47.15 -48.65
C ARG A 130 27.75 -48.00 -49.78
N SER A 131 26.99 -47.41 -50.70
CA SER A 131 26.40 -48.07 -51.87
C SER A 131 27.33 -48.00 -53.07
#